data_AF-A0A661VWK5-F1
#
_entry.id   AF-A0A661VWK5-F1
#
_cell.length_a   1.000
_cell.length_b   1.000
_cell.length_c   1.000
_cell.angle_alpha   90.00
_cell.angle_beta   90.00
_cell.angle_gamma   90.00
#
_symmetry.space_group_name_H-M   'P 1'
#
loop_
_entity.id
_entity.type
_entity.pdbx_description
1 polymer ?
#
loop_
_entity_poly.entity_id
_entity_poly.type
_entity_poly.pdbx_seq_one_letter_code
_entity_poly.pdbx_strand_id
1 'polypeptide(L)'
;MPRRGPLHWVDGQGWLVLLGGGSLQRGETDVVDSYVLSVANLDRPLAVLWGGGSQEEAEAVVEHYTALGGPGGESLVLDGTPCHAPDFLSLLAEAGILYLGGGNPLLLTRSLQNTPVLKQIVKGFATLQSLLIVGAGGGAAALGAWVNDPTALGSSSPGLNFLRSALVAPHFTCSEEAAALRDLLQAYPGFVGLGIPDGTALALGPRGQVETWGKGEVTAVVRQSGSRVVG
;
A
#
# COMPACT_ATOMS: atom_id res chain seq x y z
N MET A 1 -12.80 -12.13 7.51
CA MET A 1 -11.44 -11.53 7.58
C MET A 1 -10.40 -12.59 7.27
N PRO A 2 -9.66 -12.44 6.17
CA PRO A 2 -8.61 -13.37 5.77
C PRO A 2 -7.40 -13.29 6.72
N ARG A 3 -6.80 -14.46 6.97
CA ARG A 3 -5.63 -14.62 7.85
C ARG A 3 -4.73 -15.70 7.28
N ARG A 4 -3.42 -15.42 7.19
CA ARG A 4 -2.39 -16.43 6.90
C ARG A 4 -1.19 -16.18 7.80
N GLY A 5 -0.96 -17.10 8.74
CA GLY A 5 0.07 -16.92 9.77
C GLY A 5 -0.15 -15.63 10.58
N PRO A 6 0.86 -14.74 10.70
CA PRO A 6 0.75 -13.47 11.42
C PRO A 6 0.07 -12.36 10.62
N LEU A 7 -0.25 -12.56 9.34
CA LEU A 7 -0.85 -11.54 8.48
C LEU A 7 -2.38 -11.55 8.57
N HIS A 8 -2.93 -10.36 8.83
CA HIS A 8 -4.36 -10.10 8.94
C HIS A 8 -4.70 -8.85 8.12
N TRP A 9 -5.52 -9.00 7.09
CA TRP A 9 -5.97 -7.88 6.26
C TRP A 9 -7.49 -7.77 6.22
N VAL A 10 -7.96 -6.64 5.72
CA VAL A 10 -9.40 -6.35 5.57
C VAL A 10 -10.06 -7.43 4.71
N ASP A 11 -11.29 -7.78 5.07
CA ASP A 11 -12.09 -8.72 4.29
C ASP A 11 -12.58 -8.05 3.00
N GLY A 12 -12.48 -8.74 1.87
CA GLY A 12 -12.90 -8.19 0.59
C GLY A 12 -12.70 -9.12 -0.58
N GLN A 13 -13.16 -8.68 -1.74
CA GLN A 13 -13.09 -9.43 -2.99
C GLN A 13 -11.96 -8.95 -3.92
N GLY A 14 -11.34 -7.81 -3.59
CA GLY A 14 -10.18 -7.28 -4.31
C GLY A 14 -8.83 -7.85 -3.84
N TRP A 15 -7.80 -7.62 -4.64
CA TRP A 15 -6.41 -7.83 -4.24
C TRP A 15 -5.87 -6.61 -3.51
N LEU A 16 -5.06 -6.84 -2.48
CA LEU A 16 -4.27 -5.80 -1.80
C LEU A 16 -2.80 -6.04 -2.12
N VAL A 17 -2.19 -5.13 -2.88
CA VAL A 17 -0.82 -5.24 -3.40
C VAL A 17 0.05 -4.19 -2.74
N LEU A 18 1.08 -4.63 -2.03
CA LEU A 18 2.05 -3.77 -1.34
C LEU A 18 3.36 -3.78 -2.13
N LEU A 19 3.54 -2.80 -3.02
CA LEU A 19 4.73 -2.62 -3.85
C LEU A 19 5.80 -1.82 -3.11
N GLY A 20 7.01 -2.37 -3.01
CA GLY A 20 8.12 -1.74 -2.28
C GLY A 20 8.54 -0.39 -2.85
N GLY A 21 8.37 -0.17 -4.15
CA GLY A 21 8.78 1.03 -4.84
C GLY A 21 9.42 0.70 -6.19
N GLY A 22 10.21 1.64 -6.71
CA GLY A 22 10.86 1.55 -8.01
C GLY A 22 10.45 2.68 -8.94
N SER A 23 11.30 2.96 -9.93
CA SER A 23 11.07 3.96 -10.97
C SER A 23 10.22 3.39 -12.10
N LEU A 24 9.07 4.03 -12.34
CA LEU A 24 8.21 3.80 -13.49
C LEU A 24 8.97 4.06 -14.81
N GLN A 25 9.78 5.13 -14.84
CA GLN A 25 10.54 5.52 -16.05
C GLN A 25 11.61 4.50 -16.44
N ARG A 26 12.18 3.80 -15.45
CA ARG A 26 13.17 2.73 -15.69
C ARG A 26 12.52 1.34 -15.82
N GLY A 27 11.21 1.25 -15.72
CA GLY A 27 10.45 0.00 -15.80
C GLY A 27 10.71 -0.95 -14.63
N GLU A 28 11.08 -0.43 -13.47
CA GLU A 28 11.41 -1.26 -12.29
C GLU A 28 10.15 -1.92 -11.71
N THR A 29 8.97 -1.35 -11.95
CA THR A 29 7.68 -1.83 -11.45
C THR A 29 6.91 -2.67 -12.46
N ASP A 30 7.31 -2.67 -13.74
CA ASP A 30 6.59 -3.27 -14.88
C ASP A 30 6.10 -4.69 -14.64
N VAL A 31 6.92 -5.51 -13.98
CA VAL A 31 6.57 -6.91 -13.68
C VAL A 31 5.37 -6.97 -12.75
N VAL A 32 5.39 -6.17 -11.68
CA VAL A 32 4.29 -6.11 -10.70
C VAL A 32 3.06 -5.48 -11.34
N ASP A 33 3.21 -4.40 -12.10
CA ASP A 33 2.09 -3.72 -12.76
C ASP A 33 1.44 -4.61 -13.82
N SER A 34 2.22 -5.43 -14.55
CA SER A 34 1.68 -6.45 -15.45
C SER A 34 0.86 -7.52 -14.70
N TYR A 35 1.29 -7.94 -13.51
CA TYR A 35 0.50 -8.85 -12.68
C TYR A 35 -0.80 -8.18 -12.21
N VAL A 36 -0.76 -6.90 -11.80
CA VAL A 36 -1.95 -6.13 -11.45
C VAL A 36 -2.95 -6.13 -12.60
N LEU A 37 -2.50 -5.80 -13.82
CA LEU A 37 -3.35 -5.80 -15.01
C LEU A 37 -3.91 -7.19 -15.34
N SER A 38 -3.19 -8.27 -15.04
CA SER A 38 -3.65 -9.63 -15.30
C SER A 38 -4.80 -10.11 -14.39
N VAL A 39 -4.99 -9.47 -13.23
CA VAL A 39 -6.01 -9.85 -12.24
C VAL A 39 -7.09 -8.78 -12.04
N ALA A 40 -6.83 -7.54 -12.44
CA ALA A 40 -7.78 -6.44 -12.33
C ALA A 40 -8.91 -6.53 -13.37
N ASN A 41 -10.04 -5.90 -13.07
CA ASN A 41 -11.09 -5.67 -14.05
C ASN A 41 -10.76 -4.43 -14.88
N LEU A 42 -10.27 -4.63 -16.11
CA LEU A 42 -9.80 -3.56 -17.00
C LEU A 42 -10.92 -2.80 -17.72
N ASP A 43 -12.18 -3.24 -17.62
CA ASP A 43 -13.34 -2.49 -18.12
C ASP A 43 -13.69 -1.30 -17.21
N ARG A 44 -12.94 -1.13 -16.12
CA ARG A 44 -13.19 -0.13 -15.07
C ARG A 44 -11.99 0.79 -14.94
N PRO A 45 -12.20 2.09 -14.64
CA PRO A 45 -11.13 3.06 -14.64
C PRO A 45 -10.08 2.83 -13.55
N LEU A 46 -8.90 3.40 -13.76
CA LEU A 46 -7.86 3.58 -12.76
C LEU A 46 -8.13 4.87 -11.97
N ALA A 47 -8.01 4.80 -10.66
CA ALA A 47 -7.97 5.97 -9.78
C ALA A 47 -6.59 6.04 -9.10
N VAL A 48 -5.92 7.19 -9.18
CA VAL A 48 -4.62 7.41 -8.54
C VAL A 48 -4.75 8.45 -7.42
N LEU A 49 -4.33 8.10 -6.21
CA LEU A 49 -4.16 9.03 -5.10
C LEU A 49 -2.67 9.15 -4.77
N TRP A 50 -2.15 10.37 -4.84
CA TRP A 50 -0.73 10.64 -4.72
C TRP A 50 -0.43 11.51 -3.50
N GLY A 51 0.37 11.00 -2.54
CA GLY A 51 0.68 11.71 -1.30
C GLY A 51 1.85 12.68 -1.44
N GLY A 52 1.56 13.99 -1.49
CA GLY A 52 2.54 15.03 -1.78
C GLY A 52 2.98 15.04 -3.24
N GLY A 53 4.14 15.61 -3.54
CA GLY A 53 4.68 15.62 -4.91
C GLY A 53 3.93 16.53 -5.87
N SER A 54 4.03 16.25 -7.17
CA SER A 54 3.38 17.03 -8.23
C SER A 54 2.26 16.26 -8.95
N GLN A 55 1.40 16.98 -9.65
CA GLN A 55 0.31 16.39 -10.43
C GLN A 55 0.88 15.56 -11.60
N GLU A 56 1.99 16.00 -12.19
CA GLU A 56 2.67 15.30 -13.28
C GLU A 56 3.19 13.93 -12.83
N GLU A 57 3.69 13.80 -11.60
CA GLU A 57 4.10 12.50 -11.04
C GLU A 57 2.91 11.54 -10.89
N ALA A 58 1.75 12.07 -10.48
CA ALA A 58 0.54 11.29 -10.31
C ALA A 58 -0.07 10.87 -11.66
N GLU A 59 -0.05 11.76 -12.65
CA GLU A 59 -0.49 11.50 -14.03
C GLU A 59 0.42 10.50 -14.74
N ALA A 60 1.73 10.52 -14.47
CA ALA A 60 2.67 9.55 -15.02
C ALA A 60 2.32 8.10 -14.64
N VAL A 61 1.65 7.86 -13.50
CA VAL A 61 1.13 6.53 -13.15
C VAL A 61 -0.01 6.12 -14.09
N VAL A 62 -0.93 7.04 -14.38
CA VAL A 62 -2.05 6.79 -15.30
C VAL A 62 -1.54 6.53 -16.71
N GLU A 63 -0.59 7.34 -17.19
CA GLU A 63 0.07 7.16 -18.48
C GLU A 63 0.79 5.81 -18.56
N HIS A 64 1.51 5.43 -17.51
CA HIS A 64 2.21 4.15 -17.44
C HIS A 64 1.25 2.95 -17.56
N TYR A 65 0.19 2.92 -16.74
CA TYR A 65 -0.80 1.85 -16.81
C TYR A 65 -1.52 1.80 -18.17
N THR A 66 -1.80 2.95 -18.76
CA THR A 66 -2.39 3.04 -20.11
C THR A 66 -1.42 2.50 -21.17
N ALA A 67 -0.13 2.83 -21.08
CA ALA A 67 0.90 2.34 -22.00
C ALA A 67 1.11 0.82 -21.92
N LEU A 68 0.88 0.22 -20.74
CA LEU A 68 0.88 -1.22 -20.53
C LEU A 68 -0.40 -1.93 -21.02
N GLY A 69 -1.37 -1.20 -21.57
CA GLY A 69 -2.65 -1.73 -22.05
C GLY A 69 -3.74 -1.83 -20.98
N GLY A 70 -3.55 -1.16 -19.84
CA GLY A 70 -4.56 -1.00 -18.79
C GLY A 70 -5.59 0.09 -19.09
N PRO A 71 -6.55 0.31 -18.17
CA PRO A 71 -7.56 1.34 -18.32
C PRO A 71 -6.97 2.74 -18.15
N GLY A 72 -7.61 3.71 -18.82
CA GLY A 72 -7.43 5.11 -18.49
C GLY A 72 -8.00 5.45 -17.10
N GLY A 73 -7.73 6.66 -16.63
CA GLY A 73 -8.09 7.05 -15.27
C GLY A 73 -7.85 8.52 -14.97
N GLU A 74 -8.00 8.86 -13.70
CA GLU A 74 -7.65 10.19 -13.19
C GLU A 74 -6.78 10.07 -11.94
N SER A 75 -6.02 11.13 -11.68
CA SER A 75 -5.13 11.24 -10.54
C SER A 75 -5.46 12.46 -9.69
N LEU A 76 -5.27 12.32 -8.37
CA LEU A 76 -5.47 13.39 -7.40
C LEU A 76 -4.30 13.43 -6.42
N VAL A 77 -3.65 14.58 -6.33
CA VAL A 77 -2.62 14.85 -5.32
C VAL A 77 -3.26 15.23 -3.98
N LEU A 78 -2.73 14.67 -2.91
CA LEU A 78 -3.16 14.86 -1.53
C LEU A 78 -2.08 15.59 -0.73
N ASP A 79 -2.47 16.64 -0.02
CA ASP A 79 -1.58 17.54 0.72
C ASP A 79 -1.59 17.33 2.24
N GLY A 80 -2.28 16.29 2.72
CA GLY A 80 -2.49 16.01 4.13
C GLY A 80 -3.74 16.66 4.74
N THR A 81 -4.50 17.46 3.98
CA THR A 81 -5.81 17.95 4.40
C THR A 81 -6.93 16.96 4.06
N PRO A 82 -8.01 16.87 4.85
CA PRO A 82 -9.12 15.95 4.59
C PRO A 82 -9.71 16.11 3.17
N CYS A 83 -9.61 15.04 2.39
CA CYS A 83 -10.09 15.01 1.02
C CYS A 83 -11.60 14.71 0.96
N HIS A 84 -12.36 15.58 0.30
CA HIS A 84 -13.80 15.40 0.08
C HIS A 84 -14.19 15.17 -1.39
N ALA A 85 -13.28 15.44 -2.33
CA ALA A 85 -13.45 15.49 -3.79
C ALA A 85 -14.66 14.67 -4.33
N PRO A 86 -15.84 15.29 -4.51
CA PRO A 86 -17.06 14.57 -4.89
C PRO A 86 -16.99 13.96 -6.30
N ASP A 87 -16.28 14.62 -7.23
CA ASP A 87 -16.09 14.10 -8.57
C ASP A 87 -15.20 12.84 -8.53
N PHE A 88 -14.11 12.89 -7.77
CA PHE A 88 -13.22 11.75 -7.55
C PHE A 88 -13.92 10.59 -6.82
N LEU A 89 -14.90 10.86 -5.95
CA LEU A 89 -15.71 9.81 -5.31
C LEU A 89 -16.52 9.01 -6.34
N SER A 90 -17.02 9.67 -7.38
CA SER A 90 -17.79 9.03 -8.45
C SER A 90 -16.89 8.10 -9.26
N LEU A 91 -15.70 8.59 -9.65
CA LEU A 91 -14.67 7.77 -10.29
C LEU A 91 -14.29 6.56 -9.42
N LEU A 92 -14.02 6.79 -8.13
CA LEU A 92 -13.62 5.74 -7.20
C LEU A 92 -14.73 4.69 -6.99
N ALA A 93 -16.00 5.07 -7.08
CA ALA A 93 -17.11 4.13 -7.02
C ALA A 93 -17.14 3.17 -8.21
N GLU A 94 -16.60 3.59 -9.34
CA GLU A 94 -16.53 2.82 -10.57
C GLU A 94 -15.14 2.22 -10.82
N ALA A 95 -14.11 2.61 -10.09
CA ALA A 95 -12.74 2.16 -10.28
C ALA A 95 -12.54 0.64 -10.13
N GLY A 96 -11.75 0.06 -11.03
CA GLY A 96 -11.27 -1.32 -10.95
C GLY A 96 -9.93 -1.43 -10.23
N ILE A 97 -9.11 -0.39 -10.34
CA ILE A 97 -7.79 -0.27 -9.72
C ILE A 97 -7.73 1.06 -8.97
N LEU A 98 -7.29 1.00 -7.72
CA LEU A 98 -6.86 2.16 -6.94
C LEU A 98 -5.36 2.06 -6.71
N TYR A 99 -4.62 3.06 -7.20
CA TYR A 99 -3.19 3.18 -6.95
C TYR A 99 -2.93 4.28 -5.91
N LEU A 100 -2.27 3.92 -4.82
CA LEU A 100 -1.81 4.82 -3.77
C LEU A 100 -0.29 4.98 -3.93
N GLY A 101 0.17 6.19 -4.25
CA GLY A 101 1.57 6.50 -4.46
C GLY A 101 2.03 7.75 -3.72
N GLY A 102 3.21 8.24 -4.11
CA GLY A 102 3.86 9.38 -3.47
C GLY A 102 4.85 8.99 -2.37
N GLY A 103 5.75 9.92 -2.07
CA GLY A 103 6.87 9.69 -1.15
C GLY A 103 6.51 9.80 0.33
N ASN A 104 5.36 10.40 0.67
CA ASN A 104 5.00 10.65 2.07
C ASN A 104 3.72 9.90 2.50
N PRO A 105 3.83 8.78 3.25
CA PRO A 105 2.67 8.04 3.75
C PRO A 105 1.75 8.88 4.64
N LEU A 106 2.27 9.86 5.39
CA LEU A 106 1.48 10.66 6.32
C LEU A 106 0.49 11.58 5.60
N LEU A 107 0.84 12.07 4.41
CA LEU A 107 -0.07 12.92 3.64
C LEU A 107 -1.27 12.10 3.15
N LEU A 108 -1.03 10.88 2.67
CA LEU A 108 -2.10 9.95 2.31
C LEU A 108 -3.00 9.64 3.53
N THR A 109 -2.40 9.26 4.67
CA THR A 109 -3.20 8.85 5.83
C THR A 109 -4.03 10.02 6.36
N ARG A 110 -3.45 11.22 6.51
CA ARG A 110 -4.16 12.41 7.01
C ARG A 110 -5.25 12.87 6.06
N SER A 111 -5.02 12.82 4.75
CA SER A 111 -6.03 13.22 3.77
C SER A 111 -7.20 12.26 3.65
N LEU A 112 -7.00 10.98 3.92
CA LEU A 112 -8.04 9.96 3.75
C LEU A 112 -8.72 9.56 5.05
N GLN A 113 -8.05 9.66 6.19
CA GLN A 113 -8.64 9.30 7.47
C GLN A 113 -9.88 10.14 7.78
N ASN A 114 -10.92 9.45 8.25
CA ASN A 114 -12.21 10.05 8.60
C ASN A 114 -12.94 10.77 7.44
N THR A 115 -12.59 10.50 6.18
CA THR A 115 -13.26 11.10 5.03
C THR A 115 -14.22 10.13 4.32
N PRO A 116 -15.17 10.64 3.51
CA PRO A 116 -15.99 9.81 2.63
C PRO A 116 -15.17 8.99 1.63
N VAL A 117 -13.99 9.49 1.23
CA VAL A 117 -13.09 8.81 0.28
C VAL A 117 -12.65 7.47 0.86
N LEU A 118 -12.10 7.42 2.07
CA LEU A 118 -11.69 6.15 2.68
C LEU A 118 -12.86 5.19 2.89
N LYS A 119 -14.05 5.69 3.25
CA LYS A 119 -15.26 4.85 3.35
C LYS A 119 -15.61 4.21 2.01
N GLN A 120 -15.49 4.97 0.92
CA GLN A 120 -15.74 4.47 -0.43
C GLN A 120 -14.68 3.45 -0.87
N ILE A 121 -13.40 3.66 -0.56
CA ILE A 121 -12.32 2.68 -0.82
C ILE A 121 -12.63 1.36 -0.11
N VAL A 122 -12.92 1.40 1.19
CA VAL A 122 -13.22 0.19 1.98
C VAL A 122 -14.46 -0.52 1.44
N LYS A 123 -15.51 0.22 1.04
CA LYS A 123 -16.70 -0.35 0.40
C LYS A 123 -16.38 -0.99 -0.94
N GLY A 124 -15.62 -0.33 -1.82
CA GLY A 124 -15.23 -0.86 -3.13
C GLY A 124 -14.39 -2.15 -3.01
N PHE A 125 -13.50 -2.20 -2.01
CA PHE A 125 -12.68 -3.38 -1.71
C PHE A 125 -13.52 -4.55 -1.16
N ALA A 126 -14.48 -4.26 -0.29
CA ALA A 126 -15.30 -5.27 0.38
C ALA A 126 -16.41 -5.88 -0.49
N THR A 127 -16.90 -5.14 -1.48
CA THR A 127 -18.04 -5.55 -2.32
C THR A 127 -17.61 -6.38 -3.53
N LEU A 128 -18.59 -6.93 -4.26
CA LEU A 128 -18.37 -7.66 -5.52
C LEU A 128 -17.70 -6.80 -6.62
N GLN A 129 -17.65 -5.48 -6.44
CA GLN A 129 -16.87 -4.59 -7.29
C GLN A 129 -15.39 -5.02 -7.33
N SER A 130 -14.86 -5.66 -6.29
CA SER A 130 -13.51 -6.23 -6.29
C SER A 130 -12.43 -5.19 -6.63
N LEU A 131 -12.53 -3.99 -6.03
CA LEU A 131 -11.52 -2.94 -6.21
C LEU A 131 -10.15 -3.49 -5.82
N LEU A 132 -9.22 -3.54 -6.77
CA LEU A 132 -7.84 -3.88 -6.51
C LEU A 132 -7.11 -2.63 -5.99
N ILE A 133 -6.40 -2.76 -4.87
CA ILE A 133 -5.64 -1.66 -4.27
C ILE A 133 -4.15 -1.96 -4.40
N VAL A 134 -3.43 -1.08 -5.08
CA VAL A 134 -1.97 -1.05 -5.12
C VAL A 134 -1.49 0.09 -4.23
N GLY A 135 -0.63 -0.19 -3.26
CA GLY A 135 0.15 0.83 -2.59
C GLY A 135 1.61 0.70 -2.99
N ALA A 136 2.22 1.78 -3.45
CA ALA A 136 3.62 1.81 -3.87
C ALA A 136 4.44 2.76 -3.00
N GLY A 137 5.58 2.30 -2.50
CA GLY A 137 6.46 3.11 -1.66
C GLY A 137 5.73 3.63 -0.42
N GLY A 138 5.58 4.95 -0.32
CA GLY A 138 4.77 5.59 0.74
C GLY A 138 3.31 5.10 0.78
N GLY A 139 2.71 4.77 -0.36
CA GLY A 139 1.37 4.16 -0.39
C GLY A 139 1.32 2.78 0.25
N ALA A 140 2.35 1.95 0.05
CA ALA A 140 2.46 0.64 0.70
C ALA A 140 2.56 0.77 2.23
N ALA A 141 3.38 1.72 2.69
CA ALA A 141 3.48 2.06 4.10
C ALA A 141 2.12 2.53 4.67
N ALA A 142 1.42 3.41 3.94
CA ALA A 142 0.12 3.94 4.35
C ALA A 142 -0.97 2.86 4.52
N LEU A 143 -0.92 1.78 3.76
CA LEU A 143 -1.89 0.67 3.88
C LEU A 143 -1.70 -0.18 5.15
N GLY A 144 -0.54 -0.08 5.81
CA GLY A 144 -0.28 -0.73 7.09
C GLY A 144 -1.13 -0.19 8.24
N ALA A 145 -0.95 -0.78 9.42
CA ALA A 145 -1.63 -0.33 10.63
C ALA A 145 -1.03 0.97 11.19
N TRP A 146 0.28 1.15 11.00
CA TRP A 146 1.04 2.30 11.47
C TRP A 146 2.02 2.76 10.40
N VAL A 147 2.20 4.08 10.33
CA VAL A 147 3.21 4.73 9.48
C VAL A 147 4.22 5.44 10.37
N ASN A 148 5.49 5.32 10.01
CA ASN A 148 6.56 6.01 10.73
C ASN A 148 6.50 7.50 10.42
N ASP A 149 6.64 8.35 11.44
CA ASP A 149 6.73 9.80 11.26
C ASP A 149 8.21 10.24 11.30
N PRO A 150 8.83 10.58 10.15
CA PRO A 150 10.23 10.98 10.12
C PRO A 150 10.45 12.35 10.79
N THR A 151 9.41 13.16 10.98
CA THR A 151 9.52 14.50 11.58
C THR A 151 9.53 14.46 13.11
N ALA A 152 9.12 13.34 13.70
CA ALA A 152 9.15 13.11 15.13
C ALA A 152 9.77 11.73 15.39
N LEU A 153 11.10 11.71 15.62
CA LEU A 153 11.86 10.51 15.96
C LEU A 153 11.14 9.69 17.05
N GLY A 154 10.72 8.47 16.70
CA GLY A 154 10.02 7.56 17.62
C GLY A 154 8.50 7.75 17.69
N SER A 155 7.92 8.63 16.88
CA SER A 155 6.48 8.81 16.73
C SER A 155 5.96 8.00 15.54
N SER A 156 4.83 7.34 15.71
CA SER A 156 4.07 6.75 14.61
C SER A 156 2.72 7.44 14.52
N SER A 157 2.14 7.42 13.32
CA SER A 157 0.74 7.77 13.12
C SER A 157 -0.05 6.53 12.69
N PRO A 158 -1.35 6.46 12.99
CA PRO A 158 -2.20 5.41 12.44
C PRO A 158 -2.13 5.41 10.91
N GLY A 159 -2.04 4.22 10.32
CA GLY A 159 -2.17 4.02 8.88
C GLY A 159 -3.63 3.94 8.43
N LEU A 160 -3.86 3.45 7.21
CA LEU A 160 -5.20 3.19 6.65
C LEU A 160 -5.77 1.84 7.13
N ASN A 161 -4.94 1.00 7.76
CA ASN A 161 -5.35 -0.22 8.45
C ASN A 161 -5.97 -1.29 7.51
N PHE A 162 -5.50 -1.33 6.26
CA PHE A 162 -5.82 -2.40 5.30
C PHE A 162 -5.08 -3.69 5.67
N LEU A 163 -3.81 -3.56 6.06
CA LEU A 163 -3.03 -4.63 6.68
C LEU A 163 -2.89 -4.35 8.19
N ARG A 164 -3.70 -5.05 8.99
CA ARG A 164 -3.97 -4.71 10.40
C ARG A 164 -2.92 -5.20 11.39
N SER A 165 -2.08 -6.14 10.99
CA SER A 165 -1.10 -6.78 11.87
C SER A 165 0.34 -6.56 11.44
N ALA A 166 0.59 -5.64 10.49
CA ALA A 166 1.95 -5.39 10.02
C ALA A 166 2.28 -3.91 9.85
N LEU A 167 3.57 -3.62 10.00
CA LEU A 167 4.21 -2.38 9.59
C LEU A 167 4.94 -2.66 8.28
N VAL A 168 4.71 -1.82 7.27
CA VAL A 168 5.27 -1.99 5.94
C VAL A 168 6.43 -1.02 5.75
N ALA A 169 7.61 -1.55 5.45
CA ALA A 169 8.82 -0.81 5.13
C ALA A 169 9.12 -0.96 3.62
N PRO A 170 8.75 0.03 2.80
CA PRO A 170 9.11 0.07 1.37
C PRO A 170 10.61 0.32 1.18
N HIS A 171 11.08 0.24 -0.07
CA HIS A 171 12.48 0.48 -0.46
C HIS A 171 13.50 -0.33 0.35
N PHE A 172 13.14 -1.55 0.75
CA PHE A 172 13.93 -2.35 1.68
C PHE A 172 15.12 -3.01 0.97
N THR A 173 16.34 -2.65 1.34
CA THR A 173 17.57 -3.06 0.65
C THR A 173 18.60 -3.73 1.56
N CYS A 174 18.62 -3.44 2.86
CA CYS A 174 19.75 -3.82 3.72
C CYS A 174 19.41 -4.15 5.18
N SER A 175 20.41 -4.68 5.87
CA SER A 175 20.35 -5.09 7.28
C SER A 175 20.07 -3.94 8.26
N GLU A 176 20.44 -2.71 7.91
CA GLU A 176 20.24 -1.53 8.77
C GLU A 176 18.76 -1.15 8.86
N GLU A 177 18.04 -1.19 7.74
CA GLU A 177 16.58 -1.01 7.70
C GLU A 177 15.87 -2.12 8.48
N ALA A 178 16.40 -3.35 8.43
CA ALA A 178 15.90 -4.46 9.24
C ALA A 178 16.07 -4.20 10.75
N ALA A 179 17.15 -3.53 11.16
CA ALA A 179 17.38 -3.14 12.56
C ALA A 179 16.40 -2.03 12.97
N ALA A 180 16.27 -0.96 12.17
CA ALA A 180 15.33 0.12 12.43
C ALA A 180 13.87 -0.37 12.52
N LEU A 181 13.46 -1.25 11.60
CA LEU A 181 12.12 -1.86 11.63
C LEU A 181 11.92 -2.75 12.86
N ARG A 182 12.95 -3.49 13.29
CA ARG A 182 12.90 -4.31 14.51
C ARG A 182 12.77 -3.46 15.77
N ASP A 183 13.47 -2.33 15.83
CA ASP A 183 13.38 -1.39 16.95
C ASP A 183 12.00 -0.77 17.03
N LEU A 184 11.43 -0.38 15.88
CA LEU A 184 10.06 0.13 15.80
C LEU A 184 9.04 -0.91 16.30
N LEU A 185 9.21 -2.19 15.95
CA LEU A 185 8.34 -3.29 16.41
C LEU A 185 8.35 -3.49 17.93
N GLN A 186 9.33 -2.97 18.67
CA GLN A 186 9.32 -3.05 20.14
C GLN A 186 8.11 -2.32 20.74
N ALA A 187 7.64 -1.24 20.09
CA ALA A 187 6.46 -0.49 20.49
C ALA A 187 5.12 -1.15 20.09
N TYR A 188 5.14 -2.17 19.21
CA TYR A 188 3.94 -2.82 18.68
C TYR A 188 3.95 -4.34 18.92
N PRO A 189 3.70 -4.81 20.16
CA PRO A 189 3.61 -6.23 20.45
C PRO A 189 2.56 -6.95 19.57
N GLY A 190 2.95 -8.06 18.95
CA GLY A 190 2.09 -8.88 18.09
C GLY A 190 2.05 -8.46 16.63
N PHE A 191 2.76 -7.40 16.24
CA PHE A 191 2.90 -6.98 14.85
C PHE A 191 4.13 -7.65 14.20
N VAL A 192 4.07 -7.79 12.87
CA VAL A 192 5.21 -8.18 12.03
C VAL A 192 5.66 -6.99 11.19
N GLY A 193 6.97 -6.83 11.01
CA GLY A 193 7.52 -5.87 10.05
C GLY A 193 7.66 -6.55 8.69
N LEU A 194 7.28 -5.86 7.62
CA LEU A 194 7.41 -6.34 6.24
C LEU A 194 8.34 -5.40 5.49
N GLY A 195 9.57 -5.85 5.24
CA GLY A 195 10.50 -5.19 4.34
C GLY A 195 10.23 -5.62 2.90
N ILE A 196 9.93 -4.67 2.02
CA ILE A 196 9.62 -4.93 0.62
C ILE A 196 10.60 -4.14 -0.27
N PRO A 197 11.45 -4.83 -1.06
CA PRO A 197 12.38 -4.16 -1.97
C PRO A 197 11.68 -3.54 -3.18
N ASP A 198 12.39 -2.66 -3.87
CA ASP A 198 11.93 -2.08 -5.14
C ASP A 198 11.66 -3.16 -6.21
N GLY A 199 10.67 -2.91 -7.06
CA GLY A 199 10.24 -3.84 -8.11
C GLY A 199 9.66 -5.17 -7.59
N THR A 200 9.31 -5.23 -6.31
CA THR A 200 8.74 -6.41 -5.65
C THR A 200 7.51 -6.01 -4.85
N ALA A 201 6.50 -6.87 -4.84
CA ALA A 201 5.28 -6.66 -4.09
C ALA A 201 4.87 -7.89 -3.27
N LEU A 202 4.27 -7.64 -2.11
CA LEU A 202 3.47 -8.63 -1.40
C LEU A 202 2.00 -8.46 -1.83
N ALA A 203 1.47 -9.46 -2.53
CA ALA A 203 0.09 -9.48 -3.00
C ALA A 203 -0.77 -10.38 -2.12
N LEU A 204 -1.87 -9.82 -1.59
CA LEU A 204 -2.80 -10.46 -0.69
C LEU A 204 -4.15 -10.61 -1.37
N GLY A 205 -4.54 -11.86 -1.66
CA GLY A 205 -5.71 -12.15 -2.46
C GLY A 205 -6.98 -12.38 -1.62
N PRO A 206 -8.16 -12.29 -2.27
CA PRO A 206 -9.46 -12.36 -1.59
C PRO A 206 -9.79 -13.74 -1.00
N ARG A 207 -9.12 -14.81 -1.45
CA ARG A 207 -9.30 -16.18 -0.90
C ARG A 207 -8.16 -16.57 0.05
N GLY A 208 -7.51 -15.58 0.68
CA GLY A 208 -6.42 -15.82 1.62
C GLY A 208 -5.06 -16.09 0.96
N GLN A 209 -4.92 -15.80 -0.34
CA GLN A 209 -3.62 -15.91 -1.02
C GLN A 209 -2.62 -14.93 -0.42
N VAL A 210 -1.37 -15.37 -0.38
CA VAL A 210 -0.21 -14.51 -0.09
C VAL A 210 0.83 -14.90 -1.11
N GLU A 211 1.16 -13.95 -1.98
CA GLU A 211 2.05 -14.14 -3.12
C GLU A 211 3.11 -13.04 -3.13
N THR A 212 4.29 -13.37 -3.64
CA THR A 212 5.33 -12.40 -3.95
C THR A 212 5.35 -12.21 -5.45
N TRP A 213 5.13 -10.98 -5.89
CA TRP A 213 5.20 -10.59 -7.29
C TRP A 213 6.47 -9.75 -7.51
N GLY A 214 7.13 -9.91 -8.65
CA GLY A 214 8.42 -9.26 -8.93
C GLY A 214 9.63 -10.17 -8.71
N LYS A 215 10.82 -9.58 -8.69
CA LYS A 215 12.11 -10.32 -8.72
C LYS A 215 12.81 -10.44 -7.37
N GLY A 216 12.44 -9.63 -6.38
CA GLY A 216 13.04 -9.64 -5.05
C GLY A 216 12.32 -10.53 -4.05
N GLU A 217 12.76 -10.46 -2.79
CA GLU A 217 12.20 -11.22 -1.67
C GLU A 217 11.61 -10.29 -0.61
N VAL A 218 10.41 -10.63 -0.13
CA VAL A 218 9.77 -9.93 0.99
C VAL A 218 10.33 -10.45 2.31
N THR A 219 10.89 -9.56 3.12
CA THR A 219 11.50 -9.91 4.41
C THR A 219 10.51 -9.71 5.55
N ALA A 220 10.20 -10.77 6.29
CA ALA A 220 9.44 -10.67 7.54
C ALA A 220 10.39 -10.44 8.72
N VAL A 221 10.26 -9.28 9.36
CA VAL A 221 10.98 -8.92 10.59
C VAL A 221 10.06 -9.17 11.78
N VAL A 222 10.53 -9.98 12.73
CA VAL A 222 9.83 -10.22 13.99
C VAL A 222 10.58 -9.59 15.15
N ARG A 223 9.83 -9.23 16.19
CA ARG A 223 10.40 -8.81 17.46
C ARG A 223 11.25 -9.94 18.04
N GLN A 224 12.44 -9.62 18.55
CA GLN A 224 13.18 -10.56 19.39
C GLN A 224 12.45 -10.70 20.74
N SER A 225 11.98 -11.92 21.03
CA SER A 225 11.55 -12.25 22.39
C SER A 225 12.81 -12.32 23.25
N GLY A 226 12.91 -11.47 24.28
CA GLY A 226 14.02 -11.56 25.23
C GLY A 226 14.08 -12.98 25.78
N SER A 227 15.22 -13.65 25.64
CA SER A 227 15.47 -14.93 26.29
C SER A 227 15.26 -14.74 27.78
N ARG A 228 14.20 -15.33 28.32
CA ARG A 228 14.03 -15.46 29.77
C ARG A 228 15.16 -16.39 30.23
N VAL A 229 16.26 -15.81 30.71
CA VAL A 229 17.25 -16.57 31.47
C VAL A 229 16.53 -16.98 32.75
N VAL A 230 16.05 -18.22 32.77
CA VAL A 230 15.57 -18.87 33.98
C VAL A 230 16.83 -19.27 34.74
N GLY A 231 17.20 -18.44 35.71
CA GLY A 231 18.14 -18.78 36.78
C GLY A 231 17.38 -19.18 38.03
#